data_AF-A0A0F8ZKH6-F1
#
_entry.id   AF-A0A0F8ZKH6-F1
#
_cell.length_a   1.000
_cell.length_b   1.000
_cell.length_c   1.000
_cell.angle_alpha   90.00
_cell.angle_beta   90.00
_cell.angle_gamma   90.00
#
_symmetry.space_group_name_H-M   'P 1'
#
loop_
_entity.id
_entity.type
_entity.pdbx_description
1 polymer ?
#
loop_
_entity_poly.entity_id
_entity_poly.type
_entity_poly.pdbx_seq_one_letter_code
_entity_poly.pdbx_strand_id
1 'polypeptide(L)'
;MGIVSGADRPIEELRQALADLWAETARLAASLPEGGNLERTWDHPAFGPLNFREWMAFQRIHAMDHVQQIEKVKAHPDYPKE
;
A
#
# COMPACT_ATOMS: atom_id res chain seq x y z
N MET A 1 18.03 -0.58 12.90
CA MET A 1 17.24 0.55 12.38
C MET A 1 15.80 0.28 12.81
N GLY A 2 15.36 0.85 13.94
CA GLY A 2 14.02 0.58 14.47
C GLY A 2 12.97 1.27 13.61
N ILE A 3 11.93 0.54 13.19
CA ILE A 3 10.74 1.16 12.62
C ILE A 3 10.15 2.00 13.74
N VAL A 4 10.23 3.33 13.60
CA VAL A 4 9.58 4.25 14.53
C VAL A 4 8.08 3.97 14.41
N SER A 5 7.46 3.52 15.49
CA SER A 5 6.02 3.29 15.55
C SER A 5 5.31 4.56 15.11
N GLY A 6 4.50 4.49 14.05
CA GLY A 6 3.70 5.62 13.58
C GLY A 6 2.53 5.97 14.51
N ALA A 7 2.42 5.31 15.68
CA ALA A 7 1.29 5.44 16.60
C ALA A 7 1.09 6.87 17.13
N ASP A 8 2.15 7.68 17.18
CA ASP A 8 2.09 9.05 17.69
C ASP A 8 1.90 10.12 16.59
N ARG A 9 1.84 9.72 15.31
CA ARG A 9 1.68 10.67 14.21
C ARG A 9 0.22 11.08 14.05
N PRO A 10 -0.08 12.37 13.83
CA PRO A 10 -1.43 12.82 13.49
C PRO A 10 -1.95 12.10 12.25
N ILE A 11 -3.24 11.73 12.25
CA ILE A 11 -3.87 11.03 11.13
C ILE A 11 -3.76 11.80 9.82
N GLU A 12 -3.72 13.13 9.88
CA GLU A 12 -3.57 13.97 8.69
C GLU A 12 -2.18 13.84 8.05
N GLU A 13 -1.14 13.73 8.86
CA GLU A 13 0.21 13.47 8.33
C GLU A 13 0.30 12.08 7.71
N LEU A 14 -0.38 11.09 8.29
CA LEU A 14 -0.41 9.74 7.74
C LEU A 14 -1.17 9.71 6.41
N ARG A 15 -2.25 10.48 6.27
CA ARG A 15 -2.98 10.64 5.00
C ARG A 15 -2.11 11.28 3.93
N GLN A 16 -1.41 12.36 4.27
CA GLN A 16 -0.52 13.03 3.33
C GLN A 16 0.62 12.09 2.88
N ALA A 17 1.26 11.39 3.83
CA ALA A 17 2.31 10.42 3.51
C ALA A 17 1.80 9.29 2.61
N LEU A 18 0.57 8.82 2.83
CA LEU A 18 -0.05 7.81 1.96
C LEU A 18 -0.31 8.37 0.55
N ALA A 19 -0.82 9.60 0.43
CA ALA A 19 -1.04 10.25 -0.85
C ALA A 19 0.27 10.44 -1.63
N ASP A 20 1.33 10.87 -0.95
CA ASP A 20 2.66 11.06 -1.54
C ASP A 20 3.24 9.72 -2.02
N LEU A 21 3.10 8.66 -1.22
CA LEU A 21 3.52 7.30 -1.60
C LEU A 21 2.81 6.83 -2.88
N TRP A 22 1.49 7.05 -2.99
CA TRP A 22 0.74 6.65 -4.19
C TRP A 22 1.14 7.47 -5.42
N ALA A 23 1.39 8.77 -5.26
CA ALA A 23 1.86 9.62 -6.33
C ALA A 23 3.25 9.19 -6.84
N GLU A 24 4.17 8.88 -5.92
CA GLU A 24 5.50 8.33 -6.22
C GLU A 24 5.39 7.01 -6.99
N THR A 25 4.54 6.11 -6.49
CA THR A 25 4.31 4.77 -7.06
C THR A 25 3.73 4.86 -8.48
N ALA A 26 2.79 5.79 -8.71
CA ALA A 26 2.24 6.04 -10.04
C ALA A 26 3.30 6.61 -11.00
N ARG A 27 4.15 7.55 -10.55
CA ARG A 27 5.26 8.08 -11.35
C ARG A 27 6.26 7.00 -11.73
N LEU A 28 6.63 6.15 -10.78
CA LEU A 28 7.52 5.01 -11.02
C LEU A 28 6.93 4.08 -12.06
N ALA A 29 5.67 3.66 -11.89
CA ALA A 29 4.99 2.78 -12.84
C ALA A 29 4.93 3.39 -14.26
N ALA A 30 4.66 4.68 -14.38
CA ALA A 30 4.62 5.38 -15.66
C ALA A 30 6.00 5.56 -16.33
N SER A 31 7.08 5.56 -15.54
CA SER A 31 8.45 5.68 -16.06
C SER A 31 9.02 4.39 -16.63
N LEU A 32 8.36 3.25 -16.42
CA LEU A 32 8.89 1.97 -16.85
C LEU A 32 8.70 1.75 -18.35
N PRO A 33 9.68 1.11 -19.01
CA PRO A 33 9.54 0.70 -20.40
C PRO A 33 8.32 -0.20 -20.58
N GLU A 34 7.65 -0.07 -21.72
CA GLU A 34 6.55 -0.95 -22.10
C GLU A 34 7.05 -2.41 -22.11
N GLY A 35 6.37 -3.29 -21.36
CA GLY A 35 6.79 -4.68 -21.13
C GLY A 35 7.65 -4.91 -19.90
N GLY A 36 8.40 -3.90 -19.43
CA GLY A 36 9.26 -4.00 -18.24
C GLY A 36 10.30 -5.14 -18.29
N ASN A 37 11.08 -5.30 -17.21
CA ASN A 37 11.87 -6.51 -17.01
C ASN A 37 11.10 -7.46 -16.09
N LEU A 38 10.37 -8.41 -16.68
CA LEU A 38 9.58 -9.40 -15.95
C LEU A 38 10.41 -10.56 -15.40
N GLU A 39 11.65 -10.73 -15.88
CA GLU A 39 12.57 -11.79 -15.43
C GLU A 39 13.16 -11.48 -14.05
N ARG A 40 13.25 -10.20 -13.69
CA ARG A 40 13.75 -9.79 -12.38
C ARG A 40 12.64 -9.90 -11.34
N THR A 41 12.88 -10.72 -10.33
CA THR A 41 11.96 -10.96 -9.21
C THR A 41 12.58 -10.58 -7.88
N TRP A 42 11.70 -10.34 -6.89
CA TRP A 42 12.04 -10.12 -5.49
C TRP A 42 11.07 -10.92 -4.62
N ASP A 43 11.58 -11.54 -3.56
CA ASP A 43 10.77 -12.40 -2.69
C ASP A 43 9.72 -11.63 -1.90
N HIS A 44 8.47 -12.05 -2.06
CA HIS A 44 7.35 -11.65 -1.22
C HIS A 44 7.14 -12.68 -0.09
N PRO A 45 7.00 -12.26 1.19
CA PRO A 45 6.89 -13.16 2.34
C PRO A 45 5.75 -14.20 2.27
N ALA A 46 4.67 -13.89 1.56
CA ALA A 46 3.50 -14.78 1.43
C ALA A 46 3.30 -15.37 0.02
N PHE A 47 3.91 -14.80 -1.02
CA PHE A 47 3.60 -15.15 -2.42
C PHE A 47 4.82 -15.69 -3.19
N GLY A 48 6.01 -15.71 -2.56
CA GLY A 48 7.24 -16.10 -3.23
C GLY A 48 7.78 -15.00 -4.16
N PRO A 49 8.64 -15.35 -5.14
CA PRO A 49 9.24 -14.37 -6.03
C PRO A 49 8.19 -13.68 -6.90
N LEU A 50 8.13 -12.34 -6.84
CA LEU A 50 7.25 -11.52 -7.67
C LEU A 50 8.11 -10.59 -8.55
N ASN A 51 7.72 -10.43 -9.81
CA ASN A 51 8.27 -9.37 -10.67
C ASN A 51 7.67 -8.01 -10.30
N PHE A 52 8.21 -6.93 -10.87
CA PHE A 52 7.78 -5.57 -10.53
C PHE A 52 6.27 -5.33 -10.75
N ARG A 53 5.70 -5.87 -11.84
CA ARG A 53 4.27 -5.72 -12.14
C ARG A 53 3.40 -6.43 -11.10
N GLU A 54 3.82 -7.60 -10.67
CA GLU A 54 3.14 -8.37 -9.63
C GLU A 54 3.23 -7.66 -8.26
N TRP A 55 4.38 -7.06 -7.93
CA TRP A 55 4.52 -6.22 -6.74
C TRP A 55 3.56 -5.02 -6.75
N MET A 56 3.43 -4.33 -7.89
CA MET A 56 2.48 -3.23 -8.04
C MET A 56 1.03 -3.68 -7.89
N ALA A 57 0.68 -4.83 -8.47
CA ALA A 57 -0.64 -5.42 -8.34
C ALA A 57 -0.94 -5.82 -6.89
N PHE A 58 0.02 -6.45 -6.21
CA PHE A 58 -0.08 -6.81 -4.80
C PHE A 58 -0.30 -5.56 -3.94
N GLN A 59 0.50 -4.50 -4.11
CA GLN A 59 0.37 -3.27 -3.33
C GLN A 59 -1.03 -2.66 -3.45
N ARG A 60 -1.62 -2.69 -4.66
CA ARG A 60 -3.00 -2.24 -4.88
C ARG A 60 -4.02 -3.11 -4.13
N ILE A 61 -3.94 -4.43 -4.26
CA ILE A 61 -4.87 -5.36 -3.60
C ILE A 61 -4.78 -5.20 -2.08
N HIS A 62 -3.57 -5.18 -1.53
CA HIS A 62 -3.31 -5.01 -0.11
C HIS A 62 -3.92 -3.70 0.44
N ALA A 63 -3.78 -2.60 -0.31
CA ALA A 63 -4.39 -1.33 0.07
C ALA A 63 -5.93 -1.39 0.06
N MET A 64 -6.52 -2.06 -0.93
CA MET A 64 -7.97 -2.25 -0.99
C MET A 64 -8.50 -3.10 0.16
N ASP A 65 -7.76 -4.12 0.59
CA ASP A 65 -8.13 -4.93 1.76
C ASP A 65 -8.16 -4.07 3.04
N HIS A 66 -7.22 -3.15 3.20
CA HIS A 66 -7.23 -2.21 4.33
C HIS A 66 -8.38 -1.21 4.26
N VAL A 67 -8.76 -0.73 3.07
CA VAL A 67 -9.97 0.10 2.93
C VAL A 67 -11.21 -0.67 3.39
N GLN A 68 -11.37 -1.91 2.92
CA GLN A 68 -12.49 -2.76 3.35
C GLN A 68 -12.46 -3.05 4.85
N GLN A 69 -11.28 -3.22 5.44
CA GLN A 69 -11.13 -3.40 6.88
C GLN A 69 -11.59 -2.15 7.64
N ILE A 70 -11.19 -0.95 7.19
CA ILE A 70 -11.63 0.32 7.78
C ILE A 70 -13.15 0.45 7.68
N GLU A 71 -13.73 0.16 6.51
CA GLU A 71 -15.19 0.19 6.31
C GLU A 71 -15.92 -0.77 7.26
N LYS A 72 -15.42 -2.00 7.42
CA LYS A 72 -15.98 -2.98 8.36
C LYS A 72 -15.93 -2.49 9.80
N VAL A 73 -14.80 -1.89 10.22
CA VAL A 73 -14.66 -1.31 11.56
C VAL A 73 -15.64 -0.16 11.75
N LYS A 74 -15.78 0.73 10.76
CA LYS A 74 -16.72 1.86 10.80
C LYS A 74 -18.19 1.45 10.77
N ALA A 75 -18.50 0.28 10.20
CA ALA A 75 -19.84 -0.28 10.16
C ALA A 75 -20.22 -1.00 11.47
N HIS A 76 -19.28 -1.21 12.39
CA HIS A 76 -19.56 -1.87 13.66
C HIS A 76 -20.57 -1.05 14.48
N PRO A 77 -21.58 -1.67 15.12
CA PRO A 77 -22.62 -0.95 15.87
C PRO A 77 -22.08 0.00 16.95
N ASP A 78 -20.99 -0.43 17.60
CA ASP A 78 -20.32 0.31 18.67
C ASP A 78 -19.26 1.30 18.16
N TYR A 79 -19.09 1.44 16.84
CA TYR A 79 -18.15 2.42 16.30
C TYR A 79 -18.62 3.83 16.67
N PRO A 80 -17.74 4.71 17.20
CA PRO A 80 -18.10 6.07 17.53
C PRO A 80 -18.72 6.80 16.33
N LYS A 81 -19.97 7.20 16.49
CA LYS A 81 -20.66 8.07 15.54
C LYS A 81 -20.43 9.48 16.06
N GLU A 82 -19.54 10.23 15.41
CA GLU A 82 -19.53 11.68 15.59
C GLU A 82 -20.90 12.27 15.22
#